data_AF-A0A954BB84-F1
#
_entry.id   AF-A0A954BB84-F1
#
_cell.length_a   1.000
_cell.length_b   1.000
_cell.length_c   1.000
_cell.angle_alpha   90.00
_cell.angle_beta   90.00
_cell.angle_gamma   90.00
#
_symmetry.space_group_name_H-M   'P 1'
#
loop_
_entity.id
_entity.type
_entity.pdbx_description
1 polymer ?
#
loop_
_entity_poly.entity_id
_entity_poly.type
_entity_poly.pdbx_seq_one_letter_code
_entity_poly.pdbx_strand_id
1 'polypeptide(L)'
;MSAYIRDRLFGEGVEKRKVRNRNPVKDQEALARVLGMLGRSRIANNLNQLAKDSNCGALILDEETNAKIDEAYALVISMRNELIRALGLIEEHDQ
;
A
#
# COMPACT_ATOMS: atom_id res chain seq x y z
N MET A 1 -0.79 -29.74 15.08
CA MET A 1 -0.57 -31.10 15.63
C MET A 1 -0.30 -32.15 14.54
N SER A 2 0.51 -31.87 13.51
CA SER A 2 0.74 -32.80 12.38
C SER A 2 2.18 -33.29 12.22
N ALA A 3 3.09 -32.88 13.12
CA ALA A 3 4.52 -33.21 13.04
C ALA A 3 4.81 -34.62 13.56
N TYR A 4 4.22 -34.99 14.70
CA TYR A 4 4.41 -36.29 15.35
C TYR A 4 3.94 -37.47 14.49
N ILE A 5 2.81 -37.31 13.78
CA ILE A 5 2.27 -38.33 12.89
C ILE A 5 3.20 -38.58 11.70
N ARG A 6 3.81 -37.51 11.16
CA ARG A 6 4.68 -37.59 9.97
C ARG A 6 6.02 -38.26 10.27
N ASP A 7 6.58 -37.97 11.45
CA ASP A 7 7.82 -38.57 11.94
C ASP A 7 7.69 -40.10 12.07
N ARG A 8 6.55 -40.56 12.60
CA ARG A 8 6.25 -42.00 12.70
C ARG A 8 5.95 -42.69 11.37
N LEU A 9 5.43 -41.96 10.36
CA LEU A 9 5.06 -42.54 9.07
C LEU A 9 6.20 -42.61 8.05
N PHE A 10 7.14 -41.65 8.09
CA PHE A 10 8.13 -41.45 7.03
C PHE A 10 9.60 -41.49 7.52
N GLY A 11 9.85 -41.63 8.83
CA GLY A 11 11.20 -41.81 9.40
C GLY A 11 12.14 -40.60 9.26
N GLU A 12 13.45 -40.82 9.45
CA GLU A 12 14.49 -39.78 9.43
C GLU A 12 14.72 -39.09 8.06
N GLY A 13 14.04 -39.57 7.00
CA GLY A 13 14.20 -39.08 5.63
C GLY A 13 13.27 -37.92 5.22
N VAL A 14 12.50 -37.35 6.15
CA VAL A 14 11.54 -36.29 5.81
C VAL A 14 12.25 -34.94 5.67
N GLU A 15 12.34 -34.43 4.43
CA GLU A 15 12.75 -33.05 4.20
C GLU A 15 11.86 -32.10 5.01
N LYS A 16 12.49 -31.26 5.83
CA LYS A 16 11.80 -30.23 6.61
C LYS A 16 10.98 -29.36 5.66
N ARG A 17 9.69 -29.17 5.96
CA ARG A 17 8.82 -28.27 5.17
C ARG A 17 9.52 -26.93 5.04
N LYS A 18 9.83 -26.50 3.81
CA LYS A 18 10.32 -25.15 3.53
C LYS A 18 9.27 -24.17 4.03
N VAL A 19 9.53 -23.55 5.18
CA VAL A 19 8.71 -22.46 5.68
C VAL A 19 9.09 -21.25 4.84
N ARG A 20 8.12 -20.63 4.18
CA ARG A 20 8.35 -19.40 3.40
C ARG A 20 9.00 -18.40 4.36
N ASN A 21 10.22 -17.98 4.04
CA ASN A 21 10.96 -17.06 4.89
C ASN A 21 10.15 -15.76 5.00
N ARG A 22 9.65 -15.45 6.20
CA ARG A 22 8.80 -14.29 6.48
C ARG A 22 9.64 -13.13 7.06
N ASN A 23 10.92 -13.08 6.72
CA ASN A 23 11.68 -11.86 6.94
C ASN A 23 11.05 -10.77 6.07
N PRO A 24 10.66 -9.62 6.64
CA PRO A 24 10.46 -8.44 5.83
C PRO A 24 11.83 -8.13 5.25
N VAL A 25 12.00 -8.45 3.97
CA VAL A 25 13.09 -7.94 3.14
C VAL A 25 13.04 -6.42 3.37
N LYS A 26 14.11 -5.79 3.86
CA LYS A 26 14.13 -4.42 4.45
C LYS A 26 13.26 -3.37 3.73
N ASP A 27 13.05 -3.55 2.43
CA ASP A 27 12.14 -2.81 1.57
C ASP A 27 10.70 -2.74 2.10
N GLN A 28 10.12 -3.81 2.64
CA GLN A 28 8.75 -3.78 3.17
C GLN A 28 8.59 -2.87 4.38
N GLU A 29 9.58 -2.82 5.27
CA GLU A 29 9.54 -1.93 6.43
C GLU A 29 9.69 -0.45 6.00
N ALA A 30 10.56 -0.18 5.04
CA ALA A 30 10.73 1.15 4.46
C ALA A 30 9.44 1.62 3.76
N LEU A 31 8.82 0.76 2.95
CA LEU A 31 7.56 1.06 2.27
C LEU A 31 6.41 1.29 3.25
N ALA A 32 6.32 0.49 4.32
CA ALA A 32 5.33 0.67 5.38
C ALA A 32 5.50 1.99 6.12
N ARG A 33 6.74 2.39 6.41
CA ARG A 33 7.05 3.71 6.99
C ARG A 33 6.59 4.85 6.07
N VAL A 34 6.90 4.76 4.77
CA VAL A 34 6.48 5.77 3.79
C VAL A 34 4.97 5.85 3.69
N LEU A 35 4.26 4.73 3.59
CA LEU A 35 2.80 4.69 3.58
C LEU A 35 2.22 5.31 4.87
N GLY A 36 2.81 5.01 6.02
CA GLY A 36 2.42 5.60 7.30
C GLY A 36 2.65 7.12 7.36
N MET A 37 3.77 7.62 6.82
CA MET A 37 4.03 9.06 6.71
C MET A 37 3.04 9.74 5.77
N LEU A 38 2.72 9.12 4.64
CA LEU A 38 1.75 9.62 3.68
C LEU A 38 0.35 9.72 4.29
N GLY A 39 -0.07 8.71 5.06
CA GLY A 39 -1.33 8.75 5.80
C GLY A 39 -1.38 9.85 6.87
N ARG A 40 -0.26 10.08 7.58
CA ARG A 40 -0.16 11.13 8.61
C ARG A 40 -0.10 12.55 8.03
N SER A 41 0.46 12.75 6.84
CA SER A 41 0.63 14.08 6.24
C SER A 41 -0.68 14.73 5.83
N ARG A 42 -1.75 13.93 5.66
CA ARG A 42 -3.07 14.38 5.16
C ARG A 42 -3.01 15.07 3.79
N ILE A 43 -1.94 14.89 3.03
CA ILE A 43 -1.72 15.62 1.77
C ILE A 43 -2.82 15.37 0.73
N ALA A 44 -3.30 14.12 0.62
CA ALA A 44 -4.43 13.79 -0.25
C ALA A 44 -5.71 14.55 0.14
N ASN A 45 -6.00 14.66 1.45
CA ASN A 45 -7.18 15.36 1.94
C ASN A 45 -7.07 16.87 1.69
N ASN A 46 -5.90 17.45 1.89
CA ASN A 46 -5.67 18.88 1.64
C ASN A 46 -5.81 19.19 0.15
N LEU A 47 -5.22 18.37 -0.74
CA LEU A 47 -5.37 18.53 -2.18
C LEU A 47 -6.83 18.40 -2.63
N ASN A 48 -7.58 17.45 -2.05
CA ASN A 48 -9.01 17.32 -2.33
C ASN A 48 -9.83 18.53 -1.85
N GLN A 49 -9.46 19.15 -0.73
CA GLN A 49 -10.09 20.39 -0.27
C GLN A 49 -9.80 21.53 -1.24
N LEU A 50 -8.54 21.71 -1.66
CA LEU A 50 -8.15 22.70 -2.65
C LEU A 50 -8.87 22.51 -3.99
N ALA A 51 -8.94 21.27 -4.48
CA ALA A 51 -9.68 20.92 -5.69
C ALA A 51 -11.16 21.29 -5.56
N LYS A 52 -11.78 20.92 -4.43
CA LYS A 52 -13.20 21.20 -4.17
C LYS A 52 -13.47 22.69 -4.06
N ASP A 53 -12.65 23.42 -3.31
CA ASP A 53 -12.78 24.86 -3.10
C ASP A 53 -12.58 25.62 -4.41
N SER A 54 -11.70 25.15 -5.27
CA SER A 54 -11.56 25.72 -6.61
C SER A 54 -12.75 25.40 -7.51
N ASN A 55 -13.16 24.12 -7.58
CA ASN A 55 -14.28 23.69 -8.42
C ASN A 55 -15.62 24.30 -8.02
N CYS A 56 -15.79 24.71 -6.75
CA CYS A 56 -16.99 25.41 -6.28
C CYS A 56 -16.89 26.94 -6.36
N GLY A 57 -15.78 27.47 -6.86
CA GLY A 57 -15.54 28.92 -7.01
C GLY A 57 -15.21 29.64 -5.69
N ALA A 58 -14.94 28.92 -4.60
CA ALA A 58 -14.47 29.51 -3.35
C ALA A 58 -13.01 29.98 -3.44
N LEU A 59 -12.22 29.34 -4.32
CA LEU A 59 -10.87 29.75 -4.68
C LEU A 59 -10.86 30.13 -6.17
N ILE A 60 -10.57 31.40 -6.48
CA ILE A 60 -10.45 31.85 -7.88
C ILE A 60 -9.07 31.46 -8.38
N LEU A 61 -9.01 30.40 -9.17
CA LEU A 61 -7.83 29.92 -9.86
C LEU A 61 -8.09 29.86 -11.37
N ASP A 62 -7.04 30.01 -12.16
CA ASP A 62 -7.12 29.67 -13.58
C ASP A 62 -7.26 28.15 -13.79
N GLU A 63 -7.75 27.78 -14.97
CA GLU A 63 -8.05 26.40 -15.34
C GLU A 63 -6.80 25.51 -15.35
N GLU A 64 -5.64 26.08 -15.67
CA GLU A 64 -4.36 25.37 -15.65
C GLU A 64 -3.97 24.97 -14.21
N THR A 65 -4.13 25.89 -13.26
CA THR A 65 -3.83 25.65 -11.85
C THR A 65 -4.80 24.62 -11.25
N ASN A 66 -6.06 24.64 -11.67
CA ASN A 66 -7.04 23.62 -11.27
C ASN A 66 -6.65 22.22 -11.74
N ALA A 67 -6.30 22.10 -13.01
CA ALA A 67 -5.83 20.83 -13.57
C ALA A 67 -4.60 20.30 -12.82
N LYS A 68 -3.65 21.16 -12.41
CA LYS A 68 -2.47 20.78 -11.62
C LYS A 68 -2.84 20.27 -10.23
N ILE A 69 -3.85 20.84 -9.58
CA ILE A 69 -4.31 20.39 -8.25
C ILE A 69 -4.96 19.01 -8.36
N ASP A 70 -5.82 18.82 -9.36
CA ASP A 70 -6.46 17.53 -9.63
C ASP A 70 -5.43 16.45 -9.99
N GLU A 71 -4.45 16.79 -10.83
CA GLU A 71 -3.33 15.91 -11.17
C GLU A 71 -2.52 15.53 -9.92
N ALA A 72 -2.14 16.50 -9.09
CA ALA A 72 -1.41 16.25 -7.86
C ALA A 72 -2.18 15.33 -6.91
N TYR A 73 -3.50 15.53 -6.79
CA TYR A 73 -4.36 14.65 -6.00
C TYR A 73 -4.34 13.21 -6.55
N ALA A 74 -4.53 13.05 -7.86
CA ALA A 74 -4.52 11.74 -8.52
C ALA A 74 -3.18 11.00 -8.33
N LEU A 75 -2.05 11.70 -8.48
CA LEU A 75 -0.72 11.14 -8.28
C LEU A 75 -0.50 10.66 -6.84
N VAL A 76 -0.96 11.42 -5.85
CA VAL A 76 -0.88 11.02 -4.43
C VAL A 76 -1.70 9.76 -4.16
N ILE A 77 -2.90 9.66 -4.72
CA ILE A 77 -3.73 8.46 -4.61
C ILE A 77 -3.07 7.26 -5.29
N SER A 78 -2.46 7.46 -6.46
CA SER A 78 -1.70 6.41 -7.17
C SER A 78 -0.53 5.90 -6.32
N MET A 79 0.31 6.80 -5.79
CA MET A 79 1.41 6.43 -4.90
C MET A 79 0.93 5.65 -3.68
N ARG A 80 -0.18 6.08 -3.06
CA ARG A 80 -0.78 5.34 -1.93
C ARG A 80 -1.17 3.92 -2.33
N ASN A 81 -1.83 3.76 -3.49
CA ASN A 81 -2.32 2.46 -3.95
C ASN A 81 -1.17 1.52 -4.34
N GLU A 82 -0.12 2.03 -4.99
CA GLU A 82 1.09 1.27 -5.29
C GLU A 82 1.80 0.80 -4.02
N LEU A 83 1.93 1.65 -3.01
CA LEU A 83 2.51 1.28 -1.71
C LEU A 83 1.69 0.19 -1.01
N ILE A 84 0.36 0.28 -1.06
CA ILE A 84 -0.54 -0.73 -0.49
C ILE A 84 -0.40 -2.07 -1.21
N ARG A 85 -0.31 -2.07 -2.55
CA ARG A 85 -0.07 -3.27 -3.38
C ARG A 85 1.30 -3.87 -3.09
N ALA A 86 2.36 -3.06 -3.06
CA ALA A 86 3.73 -3.51 -2.78
C ALA A 86 3.88 -4.14 -1.39
N LEU A 87 3.07 -3.70 -0.42
CA LEU A 87 3.01 -4.28 0.93
C LEU A 87 2.10 -5.51 1.05
N GLY A 88 1.32 -5.84 0.00
CA GLY A 88 0.37 -6.94 0.00
C GLY A 88 -0.78 -6.75 1.00
N LEU A 89 -1.20 -5.49 1.23
CA LEU A 89 -2.25 -5.15 2.21
C LEU A 89 -3.68 -5.25 1.64
N ILE A 90 -3.81 -5.34 0.32
CA ILE A 90 -5.07 -5.64 -0.37
C ILE A 90 -4.81 -6.91 -1.17
N GLU A 91 -5.54 -7.98 -0.86
CA GLU A 91 -5.63 -9.14 -1.75
C GLU A 91 -6.42 -8.67 -2.99
N GLU A 92 -5.76 -8.52 -4.13
CA GLU A 92 -6.49 -8.62 -5.39
C GLU A 92 -6.97 -10.08 -5.45
N HIS A 93 -8.21 -10.32 -5.04
CA HIS A 93 -8.95 -11.49 -5.47
C HIS A 93 -9.11 -11.35 -6.98
N ASP A 94 -8.10 -11.80 -7.72
CA ASP A 94 -8.25 -12.18 -9.13
C ASP A 94 -9.39 -13.20 -9.17
N GLN A 95 -10.52 -12.82 -9.75
CA GLN A 95 -11.60 -13.72 -10.14
C GLN A 95 -11.28 -14.34 -11.49
#